data_AF-A0A3P7P8Z4-F1
#
_entry.id   AF-A0A3P7P8Z4-F1
#
_cell.length_a   1.000
_cell.length_b   1.000
_cell.length_c   1.000
_cell.angle_alpha   90.00
_cell.angle_beta   90.00
_cell.angle_gamma   90.00
#
_symmetry.space_group_name_H-M   'P 1'
#
loop_
_entity.id
_entity.type
_entity.pdbx_description
1 polymer ?
#
loop_
_entity_poly.entity_id
_entity_poly.type
_entity_poly.pdbx_seq_one_letter_code
_entity_poly.pdbx_strand_id
1 'polypeptide(L)'
;MESIVSGAVVGCLYALFSGQPLTIMGSTGPVLVFESIIFRLCTSWRWAYLSFRFWIGMWTALLLLIMVAFDLSALVRFITRFTEESFALLIALIFIVEAFQKTYAISKVYPVNLYVAV
;
A
#
# COMPACT_ATOMS: atom_id res chain seq x y z
N MET A 1 12.59 3.47 7.92
CA MET A 1 12.56 2.86 9.26
C MET A 1 11.14 2.89 9.85
N GLU A 2 10.45 4.03 9.76
CA GLU A 2 9.05 4.20 10.23
C GLU A 2 8.08 3.12 9.70
N SER A 3 8.15 2.78 8.41
CA SER A 3 7.28 1.73 7.83
C SER A 3 7.51 0.33 8.42
N ILE A 4 8.74 0.03 8.85
CA ILE A 4 9.08 -1.28 9.44
C ILE A 4 8.51 -1.37 10.85
N VAL A 5 8.70 -0.32 11.66
CA VAL A 5 8.17 -0.25 13.02
C VAL A 5 6.64 -0.27 12.99
N SER A 6 6.03 0.52 12.10
CA SER A 6 4.58 0.53 11.92
C SER A 6 4.05 -0.84 11.48
N GLY A 7 4.71 -1.50 10.53
CA GLY A 7 4.30 -2.84 10.07
C GLY A 7 4.39 -3.90 11.17
N ALA A 8 5.45 -3.86 11.98
CA ALA A 8 5.62 -4.80 13.09
C ALA A 8 4.53 -4.64 14.15
N VAL A 9 4.27 -3.41 14.61
CA VAL A 9 3.25 -3.14 15.64
C VAL A 9 1.85 -3.52 15.14
N VAL A 10 1.50 -3.09 13.93
CA VAL A 10 0.19 -3.34 13.32
C VAL A 10 -0.02 -4.82 13.01
N GLY A 11 1.03 -5.51 12.54
CA GLY A 11 0.99 -6.96 12.31
C GLY A 11 0.81 -7.78 13.59
N CYS A 12 1.53 -7.44 14.67
CA CYS A 12 1.38 -8.11 15.96
C CYS A 12 -0.02 -7.91 16.55
N LEU A 13 -0.55 -6.68 16.54
CA LEU A 13 -1.90 -6.40 17.03
C LEU A 13 -2.97 -7.17 16.24
N TYR A 14 -2.85 -7.19 14.91
CA TYR A 14 -3.82 -7.90 14.07
C TYR A 14 -3.74 -9.40 14.22
N ALA A 15 -2.55 -9.98 14.34
CA ALA A 15 -2.40 -11.41 14.57
C ALA A 15 -3.08 -11.87 15.88
N LEU A 16 -3.06 -11.02 16.92
CA LEU A 16 -3.69 -11.33 18.22
C LEU A 16 -5.21 -11.12 18.25
N PHE A 17 -5.74 -10.14 17.51
CA PHE A 17 -7.13 -9.71 17.62
C PHE A 17 -7.99 -9.91 16.35
N SER A 18 -7.44 -10.46 15.25
CA SER A 18 -8.20 -10.65 14.00
C SER A 18 -8.94 -11.99 13.94
N GLY A 19 -10.06 -12.03 13.20
CA GLY A 19 -10.78 -13.26 12.89
C GLY A 19 -10.12 -14.13 11.81
N GLN A 20 -9.19 -13.56 11.03
CA GLN A 20 -8.42 -14.26 10.00
C GLN A 20 -6.95 -13.83 10.07
N PRO A 21 -6.12 -14.49 10.90
CA PRO A 21 -4.73 -14.12 11.11
C PRO A 21 -3.80 -14.48 9.94
N LEU A 22 -4.28 -15.21 8.93
CA LEU A 22 -3.51 -15.54 7.73
C LEU A 22 -3.28 -14.32 6.80
N THR A 23 -4.06 -13.25 6.99
CA THR A 23 -3.93 -12.03 6.22
C THR A 23 -2.73 -11.21 6.71
N ILE A 24 -1.71 -11.08 5.86
CA ILE A 24 -0.52 -10.27 6.16
C ILE A 24 -0.80 -8.82 5.81
N MET A 25 -0.75 -7.93 6.80
CA MET A 25 -0.87 -6.51 6.58
C MET A 25 0.48 -5.88 6.26
N GLY A 26 0.52 -5.06 5.22
CA GLY A 26 1.71 -4.35 4.79
C GLY A 26 1.37 -3.12 3.95
N SER A 27 2.38 -2.28 3.70
CA SER A 27 2.23 -1.13 2.80
C SER A 27 2.01 -1.63 1.37
N THR A 28 0.94 -1.20 0.72
CA THR A 28 0.64 -1.55 -0.67
C THR A 28 1.15 -0.48 -1.64
N GLY A 29 1.47 -0.88 -2.87
CA GLY A 29 1.94 0.03 -3.93
C GLY A 29 1.00 1.22 -4.19
N PRO A 30 -0.33 1.01 -4.35
CA PRO A 30 -1.26 2.11 -4.57
C PRO A 30 -1.30 3.15 -3.43
N VAL A 31 -1.18 2.70 -2.17
CA VAL A 31 -1.15 3.61 -1.02
C VAL A 31 0.13 4.46 -1.03
N LEU A 32 1.27 3.89 -1.44
CA LEU A 32 2.52 4.65 -1.58
C LEU A 32 2.43 5.72 -2.68
N VAL A 33 1.77 5.40 -3.80
CA VAL A 33 1.51 6.38 -4.87
C VAL A 33 0.60 7.50 -4.38
N PHE A 34 -0.48 7.15 -3.66
CA PHE A 34 -1.39 8.13 -3.05
C PHE A 34 -0.66 9.09 -2.09
N GLU A 35 0.19 8.56 -1.22
CA GLU A 35 1.02 9.35 -0.29
C GLU A 35 2.00 10.27 -1.04
N SER A 36 2.58 9.79 -2.14
CA SER A 36 3.48 10.59 -2.98
C SER A 36 2.75 11.77 -3.63
N ILE A 37 1.48 11.58 -4.02
CA ILE A 37 0.63 12.65 -4.57
C ILE A 37 0.30 13.69 -3.48
N ILE A 38 -0.12 13.23 -2.29
CA ILE A 38 -0.40 14.12 -1.16
C ILE A 38 0.84 14.94 -0.79
N PHE A 39 2.01 14.32 -0.75
CA PHE A 39 3.25 15.01 -0.44
C PHE A 39 3.55 16.12 -1.47
N ARG A 40 3.38 15.85 -2.77
CA ARG A 40 3.53 16.86 -3.83
C ARG A 40 2.50 17.99 -3.72
N LEU A 41 1.25 17.67 -3.38
CA LEU A 41 0.19 18.66 -3.15
C LEU A 41 0.53 19.58 -1.97
N CYS A 42 0.90 19.02 -0.83
CA CYS A 42 1.27 19.78 0.37
C CYS A 42 2.48 20.68 0.10
N THR A 43 3.47 20.18 -0.65
CA THR A 43 4.66 20.95 -1.03
C THR A 43 4.29 22.14 -1.94
N SER A 44 3.36 21.94 -2.88
CA SER A 44 2.92 22.99 -3.81
C SER A 44 2.13 24.09 -3.09
N TRP A 45 1.34 23.73 -2.08
CA TRP A 45 0.50 24.66 -1.31
C TRP A 45 1.16 25.15 -0.01
N ARG A 46 2.40 24.74 0.27
CA ARG A 46 3.16 25.03 1.50
C ARG A 46 2.42 24.62 2.78
N TRP A 47 1.67 23.53 2.74
CA TRP A 47 0.96 23.00 3.90
C TRP A 47 1.83 21.99 4.67
N ALA A 48 1.61 21.91 5.98
CA ALA A 48 2.30 20.95 6.84
C ALA A 48 1.84 19.52 6.54
N TYR A 49 2.69 18.75 5.85
CA TYR A 49 2.40 17.37 5.45
C TYR A 49 1.95 16.47 6.62
N LEU A 50 2.63 16.55 7.76
CA LEU A 50 2.35 15.68 8.91
C LEU A 50 0.96 15.94 9.50
N SER A 51 0.59 17.22 9.67
CA SER A 51 -0.74 17.59 10.17
C SER A 51 -1.84 17.20 9.19
N PHE A 52 -1.59 17.35 7.88
CA PHE A 52 -2.54 16.95 6.85
C PHE A 52 -2.74 15.42 6.81
N ARG A 53 -1.64 14.66 6.91
CA ARG A 53 -1.66 13.19 7.01
C ARG A 53 -2.46 12.71 8.23
N PHE A 54 -2.30 13.38 9.38
CA PHE A 54 -3.08 13.07 10.59
C PHE A 54 -4.58 13.28 10.36
N TRP A 55 -4.98 14.39 9.75
CA TRP A 55 -6.39 14.67 9.45
C TRP A 55 -7.00 13.66 8.49
N ILE A 56 -6.28 13.24 7.45
CA ILE A 56 -6.73 12.18 6.54
C ILE A 56 -6.95 10.88 7.35
N GLY A 57 -5.98 10.51 8.20
CA GLY A 57 -6.08 9.32 9.05
C GLY A 57 -7.26 9.36 10.04
N MET A 58 -7.55 10.53 10.62
CA MET A 58 -8.69 10.73 11.50
C MET A 58 -10.02 10.51 10.77
N TRP A 59 -10.18 11.08 9.58
CA TRP A 59 -11.39 10.91 8.78
C TRP A 59 -11.56 9.48 8.27
N THR A 60 -10.49 8.81 7.85
CA THR A 60 -10.58 7.41 7.43
C THR A 60 -10.95 6.50 8.60
N ALA A 61 -10.38 6.70 9.79
CA ALA A 61 -10.75 5.95 10.99
C ALA A 61 -12.23 6.17 11.36
N LEU A 62 -12.71 7.42 11.32
CA LEU A 62 -14.12 7.74 11.58
C LEU A 62 -15.05 7.01 10.59
N LEU A 63 -14.74 7.07 9.29
CA LEU A 63 -15.53 6.41 8.26
C LEU A 63 -15.54 4.88 8.43
N LEU A 64 -14.40 4.28 8.79
CA LEU A 64 -14.32 2.85 9.08
C LEU A 64 -15.19 2.44 10.27
N LEU A 65 -15.18 3.21 11.36
CA LEU A 65 -16.05 2.95 12.52
C LEU A 65 -17.53 3.04 12.14
N ILE A 66 -17.91 4.04 11.33
CA ILE A 66 -19.27 4.18 10.81
C ILE A 66 -19.65 2.97 9.94
N MET A 67 -18.78 2.52 9.04
CA MET A 67 -19.04 1.34 8.20
C MET A 67 -19.23 0.07 9.02
N VAL A 68 -18.47 -0.11 10.09
CA VAL A 68 -18.63 -1.24 11.01
C VAL A 68 -19.95 -1.14 11.78
N ALA A 69 -20.33 0.05 12.26
CA ALA A 69 -21.57 0.27 12.98
C ALA A 69 -22.83 -0.01 12.13
N PHE A 70 -22.76 0.28 10.82
CA PHE A 70 -23.84 0.00 9.86
C PHE A 70 -23.74 -1.38 9.18
N ASP A 71 -22.82 -2.23 9.61
CA ASP A 71 -22.56 -3.55 9.03
C ASP A 71 -22.45 -3.54 7.49
N LEU A 72 -21.63 -2.62 6.95
CA LEU A 72 -21.38 -2.52 5.51
C LEU A 72 -20.65 -3.75 4.95
N SER A 73 -20.19 -4.65 5.82
CA SER A 73 -19.61 -5.94 5.44
C SER A 73 -20.57 -6.79 4.61
N ALA A 74 -21.89 -6.62 4.80
CA ALA A 74 -22.91 -7.26 3.99
C ALA A 74 -22.85 -6.88 2.50
N LEU A 75 -22.21 -5.77 2.12
CA LEU A 75 -22.03 -5.39 0.72
C LEU A 75 -21.02 -6.30 0.00
N VAL A 76 -20.07 -6.88 0.74
CA VAL A 76 -19.03 -7.77 0.18
C VAL A 76 -19.65 -8.99 -0.49
N ARG A 77 -20.83 -9.46 -0.05
CA ARG A 77 -21.54 -10.60 -0.67
C ARG A 77 -21.99 -10.34 -2.12
N PHE A 78 -22.05 -9.08 -2.55
CA PHE A 78 -22.40 -8.74 -3.93
C PHE A 78 -21.19 -8.73 -4.87
N ILE A 79 -19.97 -8.83 -4.32
CA ILE A 79 -18.75 -9.02 -5.11
C ILE A 79 -18.79 -10.45 -5.66
N THR A 80 -18.66 -10.57 -6.98
CA THR A 80 -18.71 -11.88 -7.66
C THR A 80 -17.31 -12.43 -7.85
N ARG A 81 -17.18 -13.76 -7.97
CA ARG A 81 -15.90 -14.43 -8.26
C ARG A 81 -15.19 -13.82 -9.48
N PHE A 82 -15.93 -13.43 -10.51
CA PHE A 82 -15.36 -12.79 -11.70
C PHE A 82 -14.62 -11.49 -11.36
N THR A 83 -15.19 -10.66 -10.48
CA THR A 83 -14.56 -9.41 -10.04
C THR A 83 -13.35 -9.65 -9.13
N GLU A 84 -13.38 -10.67 -8.29
CA GLU A 84 -12.25 -11.04 -7.41
C GLU A 84 -11.05 -11.53 -8.23
N GLU A 85 -11.28 -12.47 -9.15
CA GLU A 85 -10.23 -13.02 -10.03
C GLU A 85 -9.64 -11.94 -10.95
N SER A 86 -10.50 -11.07 -11.51
CA SER A 86 -10.03 -9.95 -12.35
C SER A 86 -9.18 -8.95 -11.56
N PHE A 87 -9.55 -8.67 -10.31
CA PHE A 87 -8.79 -7.78 -9.42
C PHE A 87 -7.45 -8.41 -9.01
N ALA A 88 -7.44 -9.70 -8.66
CA ALA A 88 -6.21 -10.43 -8.34
C ALA A 88 -5.23 -10.44 -9.52
N LEU A 89 -5.72 -10.69 -10.74
CA LEU A 89 -4.92 -10.63 -11.96
C LEU A 89 -4.33 -9.24 -12.20
N LEU A 90 -5.11 -8.18 -11.97
CA LEU A 90 -4.65 -6.80 -12.12
C LEU A 90 -3.49 -6.49 -11.16
N ILE A 91 -3.64 -6.82 -9.87
CA ILE A 91 -2.58 -6.59 -8.88
C ILE A 91 -1.33 -7.42 -9.21
N ALA A 92 -1.50 -8.68 -9.62
CA ALA A 92 -0.39 -9.54 -10.03
C ALA A 92 0.38 -8.95 -11.23
N LEU A 93 -0.32 -8.43 -12.25
CA LEU A 93 0.30 -7.79 -13.40
C LEU A 93 1.06 -6.52 -13.01
N ILE A 94 0.50 -5.69 -12.13
CA ILE A 94 1.18 -4.49 -11.60
C ILE A 94 2.50 -4.87 -10.92
N PHE A 95 2.50 -5.90 -10.07
CA PHE A 95 3.71 -6.38 -9.39
C PHE A 95 4.78 -6.86 -10.37
N ILE A 96 4.41 -7.58 -11.43
CA ILE A 96 5.35 -8.06 -12.46
C ILE A 96 6.00 -6.87 -13.17
N VAL A 97 5.20 -5.88 -13.59
CA VAL A 97 5.71 -4.68 -14.27
C VAL A 97 6.64 -3.88 -13.36
N GLU A 98 6.27 -3.69 -12.09
CA GLU A 98 7.10 -2.97 -11.12
C GLU A 98 8.45 -3.68 -10.89
N ALA A 99 8.47 -5.02 -10.86
CA ALA A 99 9.70 -5.79 -10.72
C ALA A 99 10.66 -5.57 -11.89
N PHE A 100 10.17 -5.60 -13.14
CA PHE A 100 10.99 -5.32 -14.32
C PHE A 100 11.52 -3.88 -14.32
N GLN A 101 10.70 -2.90 -13.94
CA GLN A 101 11.12 -1.50 -13.84
C GLN A 101 12.25 -1.32 -12.82
N LYS A 102 12.16 -1.94 -11.64
CA LYS A 102 13.21 -1.89 -10.63
C LYS A 102 14.50 -2.56 -11.09
N THR A 103 14.41 -3.72 -11.74
CA THR A 103 15.57 -4.42 -12.30
C THR A 103 16.26 -3.57 -13.37
N TYR A 104 15.48 -2.95 -14.27
CA TYR A 104 16.03 -2.07 -15.31
C TYR A 104 16.68 -0.81 -14.72
N ALA A 105 16.08 -0.22 -13.67
CA ALA A 105 16.68 0.90 -12.96
C ALA A 105 18.04 0.54 -12.36
N ILE A 106 18.18 -0.65 -11.76
CA ILE A 106 19.45 -1.14 -11.20
C ILE A 106 20.49 -1.33 -12.33
N SER A 107 20.09 -1.89 -13.47
CA SER A 107 20.99 -2.09 -14.61
C SER A 107 21.56 -0.78 -15.17
N LYS A 108 20.83 0.33 -15.06
CA LYS A 108 21.35 1.66 -15.42
C LYS A 108 22.34 2.22 -14.40
N VAL A 109 22.12 1.95 -13.12
CA VAL A 109 22.96 2.47 -12.02
C VAL A 109 24.30 1.73 -11.96
N TYR A 110 24.31 0.43 -12.25
CA TYR A 110 25.51 -0.39 -12.33
C TYR A 110 25.69 -0.92 -13.76
N PRO A 111 26.29 -0.13 -14.68
CA PRO A 111 26.57 -0.60 -16.01
C PRO A 111 27.54 -1.80 -15.94
N VAL A 112 27.21 -2.87 -16.67
CA VAL A 112 28.03 -4.09 -16.70
C VAL A 112 29.36 -3.76 -17.37
N ASN A 113 30.43 -3.69 -16.57
CA ASN A 113 31.78 -3.42 -17.07
C ASN A 113 32.41 -4.73 -17.54
N LEU A 114 32.34 -5.02 -18.84
CA LEU A 114 32.83 -6.26 -19.47
C LEU A 114 34.37 -6.29 -19.69
N TYR A 115 35.13 -5.34 -19.15
CA TYR A 115 36.55 -5.13 -19.47
C TYR A 115 37.57 -5.62 -18.41
N VAL A 116 37.19 -6.43 -17.41
CA VAL A 116 38.13 -6.99 -16.40
C VAL A 116 37.98 -8.51 -16.29
N ALA A 117 38.01 -9.19 -17.45
CA ALA A 117 38.10 -10.64 -17.53
C ALA A 117 38.97 -11.07 -18.73
N VAL A 118 40.16 -10.49 -18.85
CA VAL A 118 41.32 -11.04 -19.59
C VAL A 118 42.57 -10.68 -18.82
#